data_AF-A0A3M1PS50-F1
#
_entry.id   AF-A0A3M1PS50-F1
#
_cell.length_a   1.000
_cell.length_b   1.000
_cell.length_c   1.000
_cell.angle_alpha   90.00
_cell.angle_beta   90.00
_cell.angle_gamma   90.00
#
_symmetry.space_group_name_H-M   'P 1'
#
loop_
_entity.id
_entity.type
_entity.pdbx_description
1 polymer ?
#
loop_
_entity_poly.entity_id
_entity_poly.type
_entity_poly.pdbx_seq_one_letter_code
_entity_poly.pdbx_strand_id
1 'polypeptide(L)'
;MMLVITTLSITSSISLSAGFGIYIAVQHHIRKDIQETLSEAELLRRNEEYDDCIRLLNSQPNYVRRTREVKALRRDCLEEKVAFQLKQVGGAIAQGHLEQAMKHLAEPLRDARSSHHRQPIRQLEQLLCDRLLKTATQEYEKAAPDYLNHALYPLGSIPGVAQCYPEAQQQIERWQAEHMSNAQLFQAAEESYKQGNFQDASQHLGKISRHPYWQLMARSLAQSLQYEPIVRKAREFLAQEQPDNAIHMALQLPDLPPWQEQKVQILRQADAQKRRQRFCESITLGFWHC
;
A
#
# COMPACT_ATOMS: atom_id res chain seq x y z
N MET A 1 -27.26 101.66 -44.80
CA MET A 1 -27.51 100.77 -43.65
C MET A 1 -28.21 99.53 -44.18
N MET A 2 -27.45 98.50 -44.56
CA MET A 2 -27.98 97.21 -45.02
C MET A 2 -27.44 96.12 -44.07
N LEU A 3 -28.38 95.40 -43.47
CA LEU A 3 -28.15 94.32 -42.51
C LEU A 3 -27.49 93.12 -43.20
N VAL A 4 -26.37 92.66 -42.62
CA VAL A 4 -25.77 91.36 -42.86
C VAL A 4 -26.44 90.37 -41.90
N ILE A 5 -27.15 89.37 -42.42
CA ILE A 5 -27.68 88.24 -41.65
C ILE A 5 -26.94 86.99 -42.13
N THR A 6 -25.94 86.56 -41.36
CA THR A 6 -25.26 85.27 -41.50
C THR A 6 -26.09 84.18 -40.82
N THR A 7 -26.77 83.35 -41.60
CA THR A 7 -27.46 82.14 -41.13
C THR A 7 -26.48 80.96 -41.07
N LEU A 8 -25.95 80.68 -39.88
CA LEU A 8 -25.30 79.39 -39.55
C LEU A 8 -26.40 78.39 -39.12
N SER A 9 -26.77 77.47 -40.00
CA SER A 9 -27.70 76.37 -39.69
C SER A 9 -26.92 75.16 -39.15
N ILE A 10 -26.98 74.99 -37.84
CA ILE A 10 -26.51 73.83 -37.08
C ILE A 10 -27.29 72.59 -37.53
N THR A 11 -26.65 71.65 -38.24
CA THR A 11 -27.24 70.36 -38.66
C THR A 11 -26.32 69.22 -38.23
N SER A 12 -26.26 68.91 -36.92
CA SER A 12 -25.54 67.72 -36.44
C SER A 12 -25.87 67.35 -34.98
N SER A 13 -27.14 67.09 -34.63
CA SER A 13 -27.50 66.70 -33.25
C SER A 13 -28.73 65.79 -33.10
N ILE A 14 -28.87 64.70 -33.87
CA ILE A 14 -29.99 63.73 -33.67
C ILE A 14 -29.54 62.25 -33.52
N SER A 15 -28.26 61.91 -33.66
CA SER A 15 -27.80 60.50 -33.64
C SER A 15 -27.37 59.93 -32.29
N LEU A 16 -27.50 60.66 -31.16
CA LEU A 16 -27.02 60.21 -29.84
C LEU A 16 -28.07 59.55 -28.93
N SER A 17 -29.38 59.64 -29.23
CA SER A 17 -30.42 59.08 -28.35
C SER A 17 -30.68 57.59 -28.55
N ALA A 18 -30.56 57.07 -29.78
CA ALA A 18 -30.79 55.65 -30.08
C ALA A 18 -29.72 54.72 -29.47
N GLY A 19 -28.47 55.16 -29.39
CA GLY A 19 -27.38 54.39 -28.78
C GLY A 19 -27.52 54.22 -27.25
N PHE A 20 -28.13 55.19 -26.58
CA PHE A 20 -28.31 55.17 -25.12
C PHE A 20 -29.35 54.12 -24.68
N GLY A 21 -30.44 53.96 -25.44
CA GLY A 21 -31.46 52.94 -25.17
C GLY A 21 -30.92 51.51 -25.27
N ILE A 22 -30.11 51.23 -26.29
CA ILE A 22 -29.46 49.92 -26.47
C ILE A 22 -28.48 49.63 -25.33
N TYR A 23 -27.68 50.62 -24.91
CA TYR A 23 -26.75 50.46 -23.80
C TYR A 23 -27.46 50.13 -22.48
N ILE A 24 -28.56 50.82 -22.14
CA ILE A 24 -29.34 50.53 -20.93
C ILE A 24 -29.93 49.11 -20.99
N ALA A 25 -30.52 48.72 -22.11
CA ALA A 25 -31.10 47.39 -22.28
C ALA A 25 -30.03 46.29 -22.12
N VAL A 26 -28.85 46.46 -22.72
CA VAL A 26 -27.72 45.52 -22.58
C VAL A 26 -27.24 45.46 -21.13
N GLN A 27 -27.09 46.60 -20.46
CA GLN A 27 -26.69 46.64 -19.04
C GLN A 27 -27.72 45.98 -18.12
N HIS A 28 -29.01 46.15 -18.41
CA HIS A 28 -30.08 45.52 -17.66
C HIS A 28 -30.04 43.98 -17.80
N HIS A 29 -29.89 43.47 -19.03
CA HIS A 29 -29.72 42.04 -19.28
C HIS A 29 -28.48 41.47 -18.58
N ILE A 30 -27.33 42.14 -18.70
CA ILE A 30 -26.10 41.71 -18.03
C ILE A 30 -26.30 41.62 -16.50
N ARG A 31 -26.96 42.62 -15.88
CA ARG A 31 -27.23 42.58 -14.44
C ARG A 31 -28.15 41.44 -14.05
N LYS A 32 -29.18 41.18 -14.86
CA LYS A 32 -30.11 40.08 -14.63
C LYS A 32 -29.40 38.72 -14.70
N ASP A 33 -28.61 38.49 -15.75
CA ASP A 33 -27.83 37.25 -15.92
C ASP A 33 -26.86 37.01 -14.75
N ILE A 34 -26.20 38.08 -14.28
CA ILE A 34 -25.32 38.02 -13.10
C ILE A 34 -26.11 37.62 -11.84
N GLN A 35 -27.28 38.23 -11.60
CA GLN A 35 -28.10 37.94 -10.43
C GLN A 35 -28.63 36.51 -10.43
N GLU A 36 -29.12 36.04 -11.58
CA GLU A 36 -29.60 34.65 -11.73
C GLU A 36 -28.46 33.65 -11.48
N THR A 37 -27.29 33.88 -12.10
CA THR A 37 -26.09 33.06 -11.88
C THR A 37 -25.68 33.01 -10.40
N LEU A 38 -25.64 34.17 -9.73
CA LEU A 38 -25.24 34.25 -8.33
C LEU A 38 -26.24 33.51 -7.43
N SER A 39 -27.55 33.68 -7.67
CA SER A 39 -28.59 32.99 -6.88
C SER A 39 -28.53 31.47 -7.05
N GLU A 40 -28.31 30.99 -8.27
CA GLU A 40 -28.20 29.55 -8.55
C GLU A 40 -26.92 28.98 -7.92
N ALA A 41 -25.79 29.67 -8.07
CA ALA A 41 -24.53 29.26 -7.45
C ALA A 41 -24.58 29.28 -5.91
N GLU A 42 -25.29 30.24 -5.30
CA GLU A 42 -25.53 30.25 -3.85
C GLU A 42 -26.39 29.06 -3.39
N LEU A 43 -27.36 28.63 -4.20
CA LEU A 43 -28.17 27.45 -3.90
C LEU A 43 -27.30 26.19 -3.93
N LEU A 44 -26.48 26.02 -4.98
CA LEU A 44 -25.51 24.93 -5.10
C LEU A 44 -24.54 24.91 -3.91
N ARG A 45 -24.02 26.08 -3.53
CA ARG A 45 -23.15 26.24 -2.34
C ARG A 45 -23.87 25.79 -1.05
N ARG A 46 -25.09 26.25 -0.81
CA ARG A 46 -25.87 25.90 0.39
C ARG A 46 -26.21 24.41 0.48
N ASN A 47 -26.32 23.73 -0.66
CA ASN A 47 -26.56 22.29 -0.73
C ASN A 47 -25.27 21.46 -0.66
N GLU A 48 -24.11 22.08 -0.40
CA GLU A 48 -22.78 21.45 -0.41
C GLU A 48 -22.38 20.86 -1.79
N GLU A 49 -23.04 21.29 -2.87
CA GLU A 49 -22.77 20.90 -4.26
C GLU A 49 -21.66 21.78 -4.86
N TYR A 50 -20.51 21.82 -4.19
CA TYR A 50 -19.45 22.78 -4.50
C TYR A 50 -18.84 22.60 -5.90
N ASP A 51 -18.78 21.37 -6.41
CA ASP A 51 -18.29 21.09 -7.76
C ASP A 51 -19.18 21.72 -8.83
N ASP A 52 -20.50 21.63 -8.65
CA ASP A 52 -21.46 22.23 -9.57
C ASP A 52 -21.49 23.76 -9.40
N CYS A 53 -21.34 24.29 -8.18
CA CYS A 53 -21.15 25.74 -7.97
C CYS A 53 -19.95 26.26 -8.80
N ILE A 54 -18.78 25.59 -8.67
CA ILE A 54 -17.56 26.01 -9.38
C ILE A 54 -17.72 25.84 -10.89
N ARG A 55 -18.35 24.75 -11.35
CA ARG A 55 -18.61 24.50 -12.78
C ARG A 55 -19.53 25.57 -13.37
N LEU A 56 -20.63 25.88 -12.69
CA LEU A 56 -21.59 26.91 -13.10
C LEU A 56 -20.92 28.29 -13.21
N LEU A 57 -20.12 28.68 -12.22
CA LEU A 57 -19.45 30.00 -12.23
C LEU A 57 -18.33 30.08 -13.29
N ASN A 58 -17.73 28.95 -13.66
CA ASN A 58 -16.68 28.89 -14.68
C ASN A 58 -17.21 28.82 -16.12
N SER A 59 -18.41 28.28 -16.32
CA SER A 59 -19.06 28.17 -17.65
C SER A 59 -19.64 29.49 -18.14
N GLN A 60 -19.75 30.50 -17.27
CA GLN A 60 -20.32 31.80 -17.63
C GLN A 60 -19.48 32.57 -18.68
N PRO A 61 -20.13 33.44 -19.48
CA PRO A 61 -19.45 34.35 -20.38
C PRO A 61 -18.36 35.18 -19.68
N ASN A 62 -17.33 35.58 -20.44
CA ASN A 62 -16.17 36.29 -19.91
C ASN A 62 -16.52 37.59 -19.15
N TYR A 63 -17.56 38.32 -19.57
CA TYR A 63 -17.98 39.57 -18.91
C TYR A 63 -18.59 39.30 -17.53
N VAL A 64 -19.39 38.23 -17.38
CA VAL A 64 -19.96 37.76 -16.10
C VAL A 64 -18.86 37.23 -15.20
N ARG A 65 -18.02 36.32 -15.71
CA ARG A 65 -16.95 35.67 -14.94
C ARG A 65 -15.92 36.66 -14.36
N ARG A 66 -15.79 37.84 -14.98
CA ARG A 66 -14.83 38.86 -14.57
C ARG A 66 -15.34 39.80 -13.48
N THR A 67 -16.64 39.79 -13.17
CA THR A 67 -17.22 40.63 -12.11
C THR A 67 -16.65 40.27 -10.74
N ARG A 68 -16.72 41.22 -9.82
CA ARG A 68 -16.14 41.05 -8.47
C ARG A 68 -16.92 40.02 -7.67
N GLU A 69 -18.24 40.03 -7.82
CA GLU A 69 -19.22 39.19 -7.14
C GLU A 69 -19.03 37.72 -7.53
N VAL A 70 -18.97 37.43 -8.84
CA VAL A 70 -18.76 36.06 -9.35
C VAL A 70 -17.40 35.52 -8.92
N LYS A 71 -16.35 36.36 -8.95
CA LYS A 71 -15.02 35.97 -8.45
C LYS A 71 -15.00 35.71 -6.95
N ALA A 72 -15.75 36.48 -6.17
CA ALA A 72 -15.86 36.31 -4.72
C ALA A 72 -16.61 35.01 -4.41
N LEU A 73 -17.81 34.82 -4.96
CA LEU A 73 -18.60 33.60 -4.74
C LEU A 73 -17.87 32.33 -5.19
N ARG A 74 -17.12 32.40 -6.31
CA ARG A 74 -16.28 31.27 -6.75
C ARG A 74 -15.18 30.94 -5.75
N ARG A 75 -14.59 31.95 -5.11
CA ARG A 75 -13.59 31.75 -4.06
C ARG A 75 -14.23 31.12 -2.84
N ASP A 76 -15.38 31.61 -2.42
CA ASP A 76 -16.12 31.06 -1.27
C ASP A 76 -16.47 29.58 -1.53
N CYS A 77 -17.02 29.24 -2.70
CA CYS A 77 -17.30 27.84 -3.06
C CYS A 77 -16.03 26.96 -3.04
N LEU A 78 -14.87 27.50 -3.44
CA LEU A 78 -13.60 26.76 -3.38
C LEU A 78 -13.10 26.58 -1.94
N GLU A 79 -13.16 27.63 -1.11
CA GLU A 79 -12.73 27.58 0.29
C GLU A 79 -13.61 26.62 1.11
N GLU A 80 -14.93 26.66 0.92
CA GLU A 80 -15.87 25.75 1.58
C GLU A 80 -15.71 24.30 1.09
N LYS A 81 -15.47 24.07 -0.22
CA LYS A 81 -15.11 22.75 -0.76
C LYS A 81 -13.88 22.17 -0.08
N VAL A 82 -12.82 22.96 0.05
CA VAL A 82 -11.58 22.54 0.72
C VAL A 82 -11.85 22.21 2.18
N ALA A 83 -12.58 23.05 2.90
CA ALA A 83 -12.93 22.82 4.29
C ALA A 83 -13.74 21.52 4.48
N PHE A 84 -14.73 21.29 3.61
CA PHE A 84 -15.53 20.07 3.60
C PHE A 84 -14.67 18.83 3.35
N GLN A 85 -13.76 18.87 2.38
CA GLN A 85 -12.84 17.77 2.09
C GLN A 85 -11.87 17.50 3.22
N LEU A 86 -11.30 18.54 3.84
CA LEU A 86 -10.44 18.39 5.02
C LEU A 86 -11.22 17.75 6.19
N LYS A 87 -12.51 18.07 6.35
CA LYS A 87 -13.38 17.41 7.32
C LYS A 87 -13.57 15.92 6.99
N GLN A 88 -13.76 15.55 5.73
CA GLN A 88 -13.84 14.14 5.30
C GLN A 88 -12.53 13.38 5.54
N VAL A 89 -11.38 14.00 5.22
CA VAL A 89 -10.05 13.45 5.49
C VAL A 89 -9.84 13.25 6.99
N GLY A 90 -10.19 14.24 7.81
CA GLY A 90 -10.12 14.15 9.27
C GLY A 90 -11.00 13.03 9.83
N GLY A 91 -12.22 12.87 9.31
CA GLY A 91 -13.12 11.77 9.66
C GLY A 91 -12.55 10.39 9.30
N ALA A 92 -11.99 10.24 8.10
CA ALA A 92 -11.35 9.00 7.67
C ALA A 92 -10.12 8.65 8.52
N ILE A 93 -9.29 9.65 8.88
CA ILE A 93 -8.15 9.47 9.80
C ILE A 93 -8.62 9.01 11.18
N ALA A 94 -9.69 9.61 11.72
CA ALA A 94 -10.22 9.24 13.04
C ALA A 94 -10.76 7.80 13.07
N GLN A 95 -11.24 7.29 11.93
CA GLN A 95 -11.70 5.92 11.75
C GLN A 95 -10.57 4.92 11.43
N GLY A 96 -9.34 5.39 11.22
CA GLY A 96 -8.21 4.56 10.81
C GLY A 96 -8.18 4.20 9.32
N HIS A 97 -9.07 4.77 8.50
CA HIS A 97 -9.12 4.56 7.05
C HIS A 97 -8.11 5.48 6.33
N LEU A 98 -6.82 5.21 6.53
CA LEU A 98 -5.72 6.06 6.04
C LEU A 98 -5.66 6.11 4.50
N GLU A 99 -5.96 5.01 3.83
CA GLU A 99 -5.96 4.91 2.37
C GLU A 99 -7.07 5.78 1.77
N GLN A 100 -8.26 5.73 2.38
CA GLN A 100 -9.38 6.57 1.99
C GLN A 100 -9.07 8.06 2.24
N ALA A 101 -8.46 8.38 3.38
CA ALA A 101 -8.01 9.72 3.71
C ALA A 101 -7.01 10.27 2.66
N MET A 102 -6.04 9.45 2.25
CA MET A 102 -5.06 9.84 1.23
C MET A 102 -5.71 10.04 -0.15
N LYS A 103 -6.64 9.17 -0.54
CA LYS A 103 -7.41 9.32 -1.78
C LYS A 103 -8.18 10.64 -1.83
N HIS A 104 -8.91 10.96 -0.76
CA HIS A 104 -9.68 12.21 -0.65
C HIS A 104 -8.80 13.46 -0.67
N LEU A 105 -7.56 13.36 -0.16
CA LEU A 105 -6.61 14.47 -0.20
C LEU A 105 -6.09 14.75 -1.63
N ALA A 106 -5.97 13.72 -2.47
CA ALA A 106 -5.27 13.82 -3.74
C ALA A 106 -6.12 14.23 -4.95
N GLU A 107 -7.39 13.82 -5.00
CA GLU A 107 -8.27 14.07 -6.16
C GLU A 107 -8.63 15.57 -6.37
N PRO A 108 -8.99 16.37 -5.34
CA PRO A 108 -9.59 17.69 -5.59
C PRO A 108 -8.77 18.91 -5.10
N LEU A 109 -7.77 18.70 -4.23
CA LEU A 109 -7.01 19.80 -3.62
C LEU A 109 -5.87 20.33 -4.50
N ARG A 110 -5.67 19.73 -5.68
CA ARG A 110 -4.63 20.12 -6.64
C ARG A 110 -4.87 21.53 -7.19
N ASP A 111 -6.13 21.87 -7.42
CA ASP A 111 -6.56 23.17 -7.96
C ASP A 111 -6.74 24.22 -6.86
N ALA A 112 -7.03 23.78 -5.63
CA ALA A 112 -7.23 24.64 -4.47
C ALA A 112 -5.92 25.11 -3.80
N ARG A 113 -4.77 24.99 -4.48
CA ARG A 113 -3.45 25.48 -4.03
C ARG A 113 -3.33 27.01 -4.04
N SER A 114 -4.43 27.71 -3.73
CA SER A 114 -4.39 29.09 -3.25
C SER A 114 -3.43 29.16 -2.06
N SER A 115 -2.81 30.33 -1.85
CA SER A 115 -1.72 30.49 -0.88
C SER A 115 -2.10 30.09 0.55
N HIS A 116 -3.36 30.24 0.94
CA HIS A 116 -3.79 30.07 2.34
C HIS A 116 -3.97 28.60 2.76
N HIS A 117 -4.43 27.70 1.89
CA HIS A 117 -4.63 26.29 2.25
C HIS A 117 -3.43 25.39 1.94
N ARG A 118 -2.46 25.90 1.18
CA ARG A 118 -1.29 25.11 0.75
C ARG A 118 -0.53 24.48 1.92
N GLN A 119 -0.29 25.23 2.99
CA GLN A 119 0.50 24.75 4.11
C GLN A 119 -0.24 23.71 4.97
N PRO A 120 -1.51 23.93 5.38
CA PRO A 120 -2.30 22.90 6.05
C PRO A 120 -2.41 21.61 5.24
N ILE A 121 -2.65 21.69 3.93
CA ILE A 121 -2.76 20.53 3.05
C ILE A 121 -1.43 19.75 3.01
N ARG A 122 -0.29 20.43 2.87
CA ARG A 122 1.03 19.78 2.89
C ARG A 122 1.34 19.11 4.23
N GLN A 123 0.99 19.74 5.34
CA GLN A 123 1.18 19.15 6.67
C GLN A 123 0.33 17.89 6.85
N LEU A 124 -0.91 17.91 6.37
CA LEU A 124 -1.80 16.76 6.41
C LEU A 124 -1.33 15.63 5.49
N GLU A 125 -0.86 15.97 4.29
CA GLU A 125 -0.25 15.04 3.34
C GLU A 125 0.95 14.33 3.97
N GLN A 126 1.88 15.08 4.58
CA GLN A 126 3.03 14.51 5.27
C GLN A 126 2.61 13.59 6.42
N LEU A 127 1.64 14.00 7.24
CA LEU A 127 1.13 13.16 8.33
C LEU A 127 0.56 11.82 7.82
N LEU A 128 -0.21 11.85 6.74
CA LEU A 128 -0.77 10.64 6.14
C LEU A 128 0.33 9.76 5.54
N CYS A 129 1.29 10.35 4.85
CA CYS A 129 2.47 9.66 4.32
C CYS A 129 3.22 8.92 5.43
N ASP A 130 3.56 9.61 6.52
CA ASP A 130 4.29 9.04 7.65
C ASP A 130 3.52 7.86 8.28
N ARG A 131 2.18 7.99 8.41
CA ARG A 131 1.33 6.94 8.95
C ARG A 131 1.23 5.73 8.02
N LEU A 132 1.02 5.94 6.72
CA LEU A 132 0.95 4.85 5.74
C LEU A 132 2.27 4.08 5.65
N LEU A 133 3.41 4.79 5.59
CA LEU A 133 4.74 4.18 5.61
C LEU A 133 5.00 3.38 6.89
N LYS A 134 4.60 3.94 8.04
CA LYS A 134 4.72 3.24 9.33
C LYS A 134 3.86 1.97 9.38
N THR A 135 2.59 2.05 8.98
CA THR A 135 1.69 0.90 8.94
C THR A 135 2.24 -0.17 7.99
N ALA A 136 2.67 0.21 6.78
CA ALA A 136 3.29 -0.68 5.83
C ALA A 136 4.50 -1.41 6.41
N THR A 137 5.38 -0.67 7.10
CA THR A 137 6.58 -1.23 7.72
C THR A 137 6.23 -2.23 8.82
N GLN A 138 5.23 -1.90 9.66
CA GLN A 138 4.76 -2.82 10.71
C GLN A 138 4.16 -4.10 10.14
N GLU A 139 3.41 -4.02 9.03
CA GLU A 139 2.90 -5.20 8.34
C GLU A 139 4.03 -6.03 7.72
N TYR A 140 5.04 -5.37 7.14
CA TYR A 140 6.22 -6.04 6.58
C TYR A 140 6.95 -6.85 7.65
N GLU A 141 7.20 -6.27 8.82
CA GLU A 141 7.92 -6.92 9.93
C GLU A 141 7.18 -8.08 10.61
N LYS A 142 5.96 -8.43 10.17
CA LYS A 142 5.25 -9.61 10.71
C LYS A 142 5.83 -10.90 10.17
N ALA A 143 5.91 -11.92 11.04
CA ALA A 143 6.26 -13.29 10.64
C ALA A 143 5.04 -14.06 10.09
N ALA A 144 4.33 -13.49 9.11
CA ALA A 144 3.16 -14.09 8.47
C ALA A 144 3.46 -14.46 7.01
N PRO A 145 2.72 -15.37 6.34
CA PRO A 145 2.96 -15.74 4.94
C PRO A 145 2.67 -14.60 3.95
N ASP A 146 1.58 -13.86 4.17
CA ASP A 146 1.09 -12.78 3.28
C ASP A 146 1.58 -11.38 3.69
N TYR A 147 2.62 -11.31 4.51
CA TYR A 147 3.17 -10.05 5.06
C TYR A 147 3.45 -9.01 3.97
N LEU A 148 3.99 -9.43 2.82
CA LEU A 148 4.33 -8.52 1.73
C LEU A 148 3.07 -7.88 1.15
N ASN A 149 2.02 -8.65 0.86
CA ASN A 149 0.79 -8.11 0.29
C ASN A 149 0.14 -7.10 1.25
N HIS A 150 0.13 -7.41 2.56
CA HIS A 150 -0.39 -6.51 3.58
C HIS A 150 0.45 -5.23 3.73
N ALA A 151 1.78 -5.33 3.60
CA ALA A 151 2.68 -4.18 3.63
C ALA A 151 2.52 -3.28 2.39
N LEU A 152 2.33 -3.86 1.21
CA LEU A 152 2.21 -3.12 -0.05
C LEU A 152 0.85 -2.42 -0.21
N TYR A 153 -0.21 -2.98 0.37
CA TYR A 153 -1.57 -2.43 0.26
C TYR A 153 -1.68 -0.93 0.64
N PRO A 154 -1.27 -0.48 1.85
CA PRO A 154 -1.35 0.93 2.22
C PRO A 154 -0.47 1.83 1.33
N LEU A 155 0.71 1.35 0.89
CA LEU A 155 1.59 2.12 0.01
C LEU A 155 1.02 2.28 -1.39
N GLY A 156 0.28 1.30 -1.88
CA GLY A 156 -0.42 1.37 -3.16
C GLY A 156 -1.51 2.45 -3.22
N SER A 157 -1.97 2.93 -2.05
CA SER A 157 -2.94 4.03 -1.97
C SER A 157 -2.30 5.42 -2.13
N ILE A 158 -0.97 5.53 -2.09
CA ILE A 158 -0.24 6.80 -2.22
C ILE A 158 -0.25 7.22 -3.70
N PRO A 159 -0.85 8.37 -4.03
CA PRO A 159 -0.95 8.82 -5.41
C PRO A 159 0.40 9.33 -5.92
N GLY A 160 0.64 9.17 -7.23
CA GLY A 160 1.91 9.55 -7.88
C GLY A 160 2.31 11.03 -7.76
N VAL A 161 1.38 11.89 -7.36
CA VAL A 161 1.59 13.33 -7.15
C VAL A 161 1.94 13.69 -5.71
N ALA A 162 1.82 12.74 -4.78
CA ALA A 162 2.10 12.95 -3.37
C ALA A 162 3.60 13.10 -3.13
N GLN A 163 3.98 13.94 -2.16
CA GLN A 163 5.38 14.21 -1.84
C GLN A 163 6.15 12.95 -1.43
N CYS A 164 5.51 12.01 -0.74
CA CYS A 164 6.12 10.76 -0.29
C CYS A 164 6.08 9.62 -1.32
N TYR A 165 5.49 9.83 -2.50
CA TYR A 165 5.39 8.77 -3.51
C TYR A 165 6.76 8.17 -3.91
N PRO A 166 7.84 8.96 -4.11
CA PRO A 166 9.14 8.40 -4.45
C PRO A 166 9.69 7.47 -3.35
N GLU A 167 9.52 7.84 -2.08
CA GLU A 167 9.94 7.03 -0.94
C GLU A 167 9.12 5.74 -0.84
N ALA A 168 7.80 5.83 -1.00
CA ALA A 168 6.92 4.68 -1.02
C ALA A 168 7.28 3.70 -2.14
N GLN A 169 7.51 4.18 -3.37
CA GLN A 169 7.94 3.35 -4.49
C GLN A 169 9.29 2.68 -4.24
N GLN A 170 10.27 3.42 -3.73
CA GLN A 170 11.57 2.86 -3.38
C GLN A 170 11.43 1.74 -2.33
N GLN A 171 10.54 1.89 -1.35
CA GLN A 171 10.30 0.88 -0.33
C GLN A 171 9.61 -0.36 -0.91
N ILE A 172 8.60 -0.18 -1.77
CA ILE A 172 7.92 -1.26 -2.51
C ILE A 172 8.95 -2.09 -3.29
N GLU A 173 9.78 -1.43 -4.11
CA GLU A 173 10.80 -2.09 -4.93
C GLU A 173 11.80 -2.87 -4.07
N ARG A 174 12.27 -2.27 -2.97
CA ARG A 174 13.21 -2.91 -2.05
C ARG A 174 12.62 -4.18 -1.44
N TRP A 175 11.40 -4.11 -0.92
CA TRP A 175 10.73 -5.25 -0.28
C TRP A 175 10.42 -6.37 -1.26
N GLN A 176 9.98 -6.04 -2.47
CA GLN A 176 9.74 -7.03 -3.52
C GLN A 176 11.05 -7.73 -3.94
N ALA A 177 12.13 -6.97 -4.12
CA ALA A 177 13.44 -7.53 -4.46
C ALA A 177 13.98 -8.43 -3.33
N GLU A 178 13.87 -8.00 -2.07
CA GLU A 178 14.27 -8.80 -0.90
C GLU A 178 13.45 -10.10 -0.81
N HIS A 179 12.13 -10.02 -1.00
CA HIS A 179 11.24 -11.18 -1.00
C HIS A 179 11.63 -12.19 -2.08
N MET A 180 11.80 -11.73 -3.32
CA MET A 180 12.21 -12.58 -4.45
C MET A 180 13.57 -13.23 -4.21
N SER A 181 14.55 -12.47 -3.72
CA SER A 181 15.89 -12.98 -3.41
C SER A 181 15.83 -14.08 -2.34
N ASN A 182 15.09 -13.85 -1.24
CA ASN A 182 14.96 -14.84 -0.18
C ASN A 182 14.20 -16.09 -0.65
N ALA A 183 13.17 -15.94 -1.49
CA ALA A 183 12.44 -17.07 -2.07
C ALA A 183 13.34 -17.97 -2.91
N GLN A 184 14.18 -17.39 -3.77
CA GLN A 184 15.15 -18.13 -4.58
C GLN A 184 16.19 -18.85 -3.71
N LEU A 185 16.73 -18.17 -2.70
CA LEU A 185 17.69 -18.76 -1.76
C LEU A 185 17.08 -19.91 -0.96
N PHE A 186 15.83 -19.75 -0.50
CA PHE A 186 15.12 -20.80 0.23
C PHE A 186 14.84 -22.01 -0.67
N GLN A 187 14.38 -21.79 -1.91
CA GLN A 187 14.17 -22.85 -2.89
C GLN A 187 15.47 -23.63 -3.18
N ALA A 188 16.58 -22.93 -3.42
CA ALA A 188 17.88 -23.56 -3.65
C ALA A 188 18.35 -24.38 -2.43
N ALA A 189 18.06 -23.89 -1.21
CA ALA A 189 18.33 -24.64 0.02
C ALA A 189 17.49 -25.92 0.12
N GLU A 190 16.20 -25.86 -0.20
CA GLU A 190 15.31 -27.02 -0.22
C GLU A 190 15.73 -28.06 -1.27
N GLU A 191 16.11 -27.61 -2.47
CA GLU A 191 16.59 -28.49 -3.53
C GLU A 191 17.89 -29.19 -3.12
N SER A 192 18.86 -28.44 -2.57
CA SER A 192 20.11 -28.98 -2.04
C SER A 192 19.87 -29.97 -0.90
N TYR A 193 18.92 -29.66 0.00
CA TYR A 193 18.51 -30.55 1.08
C TYR A 193 17.94 -31.88 0.54
N LYS A 194 17.03 -31.82 -0.44
CA LYS A 194 16.43 -33.01 -1.08
C LYS A 194 17.46 -33.88 -1.79
N GLN A 195 18.52 -33.27 -2.33
CA GLN A 195 19.63 -33.98 -2.97
C GLN A 195 20.64 -34.55 -1.95
N GLY A 196 20.49 -34.26 -0.66
CA GLY A 196 21.44 -34.67 0.38
C GLY A 196 22.71 -33.80 0.47
N ASN A 197 22.77 -32.70 -0.29
CA ASN A 197 23.87 -31.73 -0.29
C ASN A 197 23.69 -30.74 0.87
N PHE A 198 23.85 -31.22 2.11
CA PHE A 198 23.52 -30.45 3.31
C PHE A 198 24.41 -29.21 3.53
N GLN A 199 25.66 -29.26 3.07
CA GLN A 199 26.57 -28.11 3.15
C GLN A 199 26.07 -26.95 2.28
N ASP A 200 25.69 -27.22 1.03
CA ASP A 200 25.16 -26.21 0.12
C ASP A 200 23.83 -25.66 0.60
N ALA A 201 22.94 -26.54 1.09
CA ALA A 201 21.69 -26.12 1.71
C ALA A 201 21.91 -25.13 2.87
N SER A 202 22.87 -25.43 3.76
CA SER A 202 23.24 -24.54 4.87
C SER A 202 23.82 -23.21 4.38
N GLN A 203 24.66 -23.23 3.33
CA GLN A 203 25.20 -22.00 2.73
C GLN A 203 24.11 -21.11 2.14
N HIS A 204 23.11 -21.67 1.47
CA HIS A 204 21.98 -20.91 0.93
C HIS A 204 21.13 -20.30 2.05
N LEU A 205 20.82 -21.06 3.10
CA LEU A 205 20.09 -20.56 4.27
C LEU A 205 20.82 -19.41 4.97
N GLY A 206 22.17 -19.48 5.07
CA GLY A 206 22.98 -18.44 5.67
C GLY A 206 22.97 -17.09 4.92
N LYS A 207 22.50 -17.07 3.66
CA LYS A 207 22.37 -15.86 2.84
C LYS A 207 20.97 -15.22 2.92
N ILE A 208 19.99 -15.92 3.49
CA ILE A 208 18.63 -15.38 3.64
C ILE A 208 18.67 -14.19 4.60
N SER A 209 17.95 -13.12 4.24
CA SER A 209 17.84 -11.90 5.03
C SER A 209 17.35 -12.16 6.47
N ARG A 210 17.46 -11.13 7.31
CA ARG A 210 16.95 -11.16 8.69
C ARG A 210 15.44 -10.90 8.82
N HIS A 211 14.70 -10.91 7.71
CA HIS A 211 13.25 -10.73 7.75
C HIS A 211 12.57 -11.81 8.63
N PRO A 212 11.65 -11.45 9.55
CA PRO A 212 11.08 -12.40 10.52
C PRO A 212 10.44 -13.65 9.90
N TYR A 213 9.63 -13.49 8.86
CA TYR A 213 9.04 -14.63 8.13
C TYR A 213 10.12 -15.56 7.54
N TRP A 214 11.09 -15.00 6.83
CA TRP A 214 12.14 -15.80 6.19
C TRP A 214 13.08 -16.46 7.21
N GLN A 215 13.35 -15.81 8.33
CA GLN A 215 14.09 -16.39 9.45
C GLN A 215 13.35 -17.58 10.06
N LEU A 216 12.03 -17.51 10.20
CA LEU A 216 11.23 -18.64 10.68
C LEU A 216 11.35 -19.84 9.73
N MET A 217 11.18 -19.60 8.43
CA MET A 217 11.31 -20.64 7.39
C MET A 217 12.73 -21.24 7.37
N ALA A 218 13.75 -20.38 7.35
CA ALA A 218 15.15 -20.80 7.33
C ALA A 218 15.52 -21.63 8.57
N ARG A 219 15.06 -21.25 9.76
CA ARG A 219 15.28 -22.03 11.00
C ARG A 219 14.61 -23.39 10.94
N SER A 220 13.39 -23.46 10.41
CA SER A 220 12.69 -24.75 10.26
C SER A 220 13.48 -25.72 9.38
N LEU A 221 13.97 -25.27 8.22
CA LEU A 221 14.79 -26.11 7.35
C LEU A 221 16.18 -26.39 7.96
N ALA A 222 16.79 -25.44 8.66
CA ALA A 222 18.06 -25.63 9.35
C ALA A 222 18.00 -26.71 10.44
N GLN A 223 16.88 -26.79 11.18
CA GLN A 223 16.64 -27.89 12.12
C GLN A 223 16.61 -29.24 11.40
N SER A 224 15.96 -29.33 10.23
CA SER A 224 15.98 -30.55 9.41
C SER A 224 17.37 -30.92 8.94
N LEU A 225 18.17 -29.95 8.50
CA LEU A 225 19.57 -30.17 8.12
C LEU A 225 20.42 -30.73 9.26
N GLN A 226 20.13 -30.34 10.51
CA GLN A 226 20.86 -30.81 11.67
C GLN A 226 20.57 -32.29 11.99
N TYR A 227 19.32 -32.73 11.87
CA TYR A 227 18.89 -34.04 12.38
C TYR A 227 18.76 -35.11 11.30
N GLU A 228 18.53 -34.76 10.04
CA GLU A 228 18.42 -35.73 8.94
C GLU A 228 19.66 -36.63 8.78
N PRO A 229 20.92 -36.13 8.90
CA PRO A 229 22.09 -36.99 8.87
C PRO A 229 22.10 -38.06 9.97
N ILE A 230 21.56 -37.72 11.16
CA ILE A 230 21.45 -38.63 12.30
C ILE A 230 20.42 -39.73 12.01
N VAL A 231 19.24 -39.35 11.49
CA VAL A 231 18.19 -40.28 11.07
C VAL A 231 18.73 -41.24 10.01
N ARG A 232 19.39 -40.71 8.97
CA ARG A 232 20.00 -41.50 7.90
C ARG A 232 21.02 -42.48 8.47
N LYS A 233 21.92 -42.03 9.34
CA LYS A 233 22.95 -42.89 9.92
C LYS A 233 22.37 -43.97 10.82
N ALA A 234 21.35 -43.66 11.60
CA ALA A 234 20.66 -44.64 12.42
C ALA A 234 20.01 -45.73 11.58
N ARG A 235 19.38 -45.37 10.45
CA ARG A 235 18.80 -46.32 9.50
C ARG A 235 19.86 -47.17 8.79
N GLU A 236 21.01 -46.59 8.44
CA GLU A 236 22.16 -47.35 7.93
C GLU A 236 22.61 -48.43 8.93
N PHE A 237 22.69 -48.12 10.22
CA PHE A 237 23.03 -49.10 11.25
C PHE A 237 21.99 -50.20 11.40
N LEU A 238 20.69 -49.87 11.30
CA LEU A 238 19.64 -50.89 11.26
C LEU A 238 19.78 -51.82 10.04
N ALA A 239 20.11 -51.26 8.87
CA ALA A 239 20.31 -52.05 7.65
C ALA A 239 21.54 -52.98 7.74
N GLN A 240 22.55 -52.59 8.54
CA GLN A 240 23.75 -53.38 8.82
C GLN A 240 23.59 -54.33 10.02
N GLU A 241 22.38 -54.49 10.54
CA GLU A 241 22.07 -55.32 11.72
C GLU A 241 22.86 -54.92 12.97
N GLN A 242 23.14 -53.62 13.13
CA GLN A 242 23.81 -53.02 14.29
C GLN A 242 22.82 -52.20 15.13
N PRO A 243 21.85 -52.84 15.82
CA PRO A 243 20.77 -52.12 16.48
C PRO A 243 21.25 -51.22 17.64
N ASP A 244 22.34 -51.58 18.32
CA ASP A 244 22.89 -50.74 19.39
C ASP A 244 23.43 -49.40 18.88
N ASN A 245 24.11 -49.40 17.73
CA ASN A 245 24.58 -48.19 17.08
C ASN A 245 23.41 -47.32 16.58
N ALA A 246 22.35 -47.97 16.06
CA ALA A 246 21.13 -47.28 15.65
C ALA A 246 20.43 -46.59 16.83
N ILE A 247 20.32 -47.27 17.99
CA ILE A 247 19.78 -46.69 19.22
C ILE A 247 20.61 -45.47 19.64
N HIS A 248 21.94 -45.60 19.68
CA HIS A 248 22.82 -44.49 20.06
C HIS A 248 22.62 -43.26 19.17
N MET A 249 22.49 -43.44 17.84
CA MET A 249 22.19 -42.33 16.93
C MET A 249 20.80 -41.75 17.20
N ALA A 250 19.77 -42.59 17.32
CA ALA A 250 18.40 -42.13 17.54
C ALA A 250 18.23 -41.33 18.84
N LEU A 251 19.01 -41.64 19.87
CA LEU A 251 18.99 -40.89 21.14
C LEU A 251 19.49 -39.45 21.00
N GLN A 252 20.21 -39.10 19.93
CA GLN A 252 20.62 -37.73 19.64
C GLN A 252 19.49 -36.88 19.03
N LEU A 253 18.38 -37.50 18.61
CA LEU A 253 17.22 -36.78 18.07
C LEU A 253 16.43 -36.10 19.21
N PRO A 254 15.94 -34.87 18.98
CA PRO A 254 15.16 -34.14 19.97
C PRO A 254 13.76 -34.75 20.14
N ASP A 255 13.18 -34.57 21.32
CA ASP A 255 11.80 -35.01 21.62
C ASP A 255 10.78 -33.95 21.17
N LEU A 256 10.87 -33.53 19.90
CA LEU A 256 10.01 -32.54 19.26
C LEU A 256 9.56 -33.06 17.89
N PRO A 257 8.31 -32.79 17.45
CA PRO A 257 7.88 -33.11 16.08
C PRO A 257 8.75 -32.42 15.01
N PRO A 258 9.01 -33.06 13.86
CA PRO A 258 8.67 -34.45 13.51
C PRO A 258 9.67 -35.50 14.02
N TRP A 259 10.77 -35.08 14.65
CA TRP A 259 11.89 -35.96 15.04
C TRP A 259 11.56 -36.98 16.11
N GLN A 260 10.64 -36.64 17.02
CA GLN A 260 10.16 -37.56 18.05
C GLN A 260 9.56 -38.85 17.44
N GLU A 261 8.78 -38.72 16.36
CA GLU A 261 8.19 -39.87 15.69
C GLU A 261 9.28 -40.73 15.03
N GLN A 262 10.21 -40.10 14.33
CA GLN A 262 11.36 -40.78 13.71
C GLN A 262 12.19 -41.54 14.74
N LYS A 263 12.48 -40.90 15.88
CA LYS A 263 13.19 -41.50 17.01
C LYS A 263 12.47 -42.75 17.51
N VAL A 264 11.17 -42.66 17.79
CA VAL A 264 10.37 -43.80 18.26
C VAL A 264 10.35 -44.94 17.23
N GLN A 265 10.22 -44.63 15.94
CA GLN A 265 10.23 -45.64 14.89
C GLN A 265 11.58 -46.38 14.83
N ILE A 266 12.70 -45.65 14.86
CA ILE A 266 14.05 -46.23 14.84
C ILE A 266 14.28 -47.12 16.08
N LEU A 267 13.95 -46.61 17.27
CA LEU A 267 14.11 -47.37 18.53
C LEU A 267 13.30 -48.66 18.51
N ARG A 268 12.04 -48.61 18.07
CA ARG A 268 11.18 -49.80 17.95
C ARG A 268 11.76 -50.84 16.98
N GLN A 269 12.31 -50.40 15.85
CA GLN A 269 12.95 -51.27 14.86
C GLN A 269 14.21 -51.92 15.43
N ALA A 270 15.05 -51.14 16.11
CA ALA A 270 16.26 -51.64 16.76
C ALA A 270 15.94 -52.71 17.82
N ASP A 271 14.95 -52.46 18.69
CA ASP A 271 14.52 -53.42 19.72
C ASP A 271 13.95 -54.72 19.12
N ALA A 272 13.28 -54.63 17.97
CA ALA A 272 12.83 -55.82 17.26
C ALA A 272 14.01 -56.65 16.72
N GLN A 273 15.03 -56.01 16.14
CA GLN A 273 16.25 -56.68 15.69
C GLN A 273 17.02 -57.33 16.85
N LYS A 274 17.21 -56.62 17.98
CA LYS A 274 17.88 -57.19 19.17
C LYS A 274 17.17 -58.44 19.68
N ARG A 275 15.84 -58.45 19.70
CA ARG A 275 15.07 -59.63 20.11
C ARG A 275 15.27 -60.80 19.16
N ARG A 276 15.33 -60.55 17.84
CA ARG A 276 15.65 -61.58 16.84
C ARG A 276 17.06 -62.14 17.02
N GLN A 277 18.06 -61.28 17.20
CA GLN A 277 19.45 -61.69 17.42
C GLN A 277 19.58 -62.58 18.66
N ARG A 278 19.03 -62.15 19.82
CA ARG A 278 19.02 -62.96 21.05
C ARG A 278 18.31 -64.30 20.88
N PHE A 279 17.22 -64.32 20.13
CA PHE A 279 16.50 -65.57 19.83
C PHE A 279 17.38 -66.53 19.00
N CYS A 280 18.05 -66.02 17.97
CA CYS A 280 18.97 -66.81 17.15
C CYS A 280 20.15 -67.35 17.99
N GLU A 281 20.77 -66.49 18.82
CA GLU A 281 21.83 -66.88 19.75
C GLU A 281 21.37 -68.01 20.69
N SER A 282 20.15 -67.91 21.23
CA SER A 282 19.60 -68.93 22.12
C SER A 282 19.32 -70.28 21.42
N ILE A 283 19.01 -70.27 20.11
CA ILE A 283 18.77 -71.48 19.31
C ILE A 283 20.08 -72.10 18.82
N THR A 284 21.10 -71.30 18.49
CA THR A 284 22.40 -71.83 18.03
C THR A 284 23.11 -72.68 19.08
N LEU A 285 22.78 -72.50 20.37
CA LEU A 285 23.20 -73.41 21.44
C LEU A 285 22.54 -74.81 21.36
N GLY A 286 21.66 -75.04 20.38
CA GLY A 286 20.84 -76.26 20.21
C GLY A 286 20.77 -76.84 18.78
N PHE A 287 21.81 -76.73 17.95
CA PHE A 287 22.00 -77.45 16.65
C PHE A 287 21.42 -76.87 15.34
N TRP A 288 20.94 -75.62 15.26
CA TRP A 288 20.53 -75.02 13.97
C TRP A 288 21.10 -73.61 13.75
N HIS A 289 21.63 -73.33 12.56
CA HIS A 289 22.07 -71.99 12.15
C HIS A 289 20.88 -71.15 11.68
N CYS A 290 20.73 -69.97 12.25
CA CYS A 290 19.82 -68.91 11.83
C CYS A 290 20.50 -67.94 10.88
#